data_AF-A0A2T4TAY8-F1
#
_entry.id   AF-A0A2T4TAY8-F1
#
_cell.length_a   1.000
_cell.length_b   1.000
_cell.length_c   1.000
_cell.angle_alpha   90.00
_cell.angle_beta   90.00
_cell.angle_gamma   90.00
#
_symmetry.space_group_name_H-M   'P 1'
#
loop_
_entity.id
_entity.type
_entity.pdbx_description
1 polymer ?
#
loop_
_entity_poly.entity_id
_entity_poly.type
_entity_poly.pdbx_seq_one_letter_code
_entity_poly.pdbx_strand_id
1 'polypeptide(L)'
;MIIASFSKDIEGLELEKCTRPMKVGNVRTPSSLDDMTLGQMVQMSDCKTGAELFYRVCKVLLGMEAKKVDDCFAVEVVRFVGWVLGKVKTINELFDKAKSQPSDEEIRAGINQLNFGIFGLIDWYALRMGITDHEEVTKVPWGRVYKCLDMDKRTNDYRKKLQKVYEDEHRK
;
A
#
# COMPACT_ATOMS: atom_id res chain seq x y z
N MET A 1 7.11 -3.76 -4.66
CA MET A 1 6.18 -2.71 -5.10
C MET A 1 5.86 -1.95 -3.87
N ILE A 2 6.50 -0.81 -3.79
CA ILE A 2 6.16 0.17 -2.78
C ILE A 2 4.85 0.80 -3.25
N ILE A 3 3.78 0.61 -2.49
CA ILE A 3 2.47 1.22 -2.77
C ILE A 3 2.46 2.63 -2.22
N ALA A 4 3.02 2.81 -1.04
CA ALA A 4 3.31 4.13 -0.50
C ALA A 4 4.70 4.12 0.16
N SER A 5 5.53 5.08 -0.20
CA SER A 5 6.76 5.45 0.51
C SER A 5 6.57 6.80 1.15
N PHE A 6 7.23 7.02 2.28
CA PHE A 6 7.24 8.29 2.98
C PHE A 6 8.61 8.95 2.87
N SER A 7 8.68 10.24 3.23
CA SER A 7 9.91 11.04 3.18
C SER A 7 11.09 10.33 3.86
N LYS A 8 12.24 10.26 3.21
CA LYS A 8 13.45 9.60 3.75
C LYS A 8 14.02 10.29 4.98
N ASP A 9 13.75 11.59 5.13
CA ASP A 9 14.26 12.43 6.22
C ASP A 9 13.80 12.00 7.62
N ILE A 10 12.82 11.09 7.71
CA ILE A 10 12.31 10.55 8.98
C ILE A 10 12.76 9.10 9.26
N GLU A 11 13.53 8.47 8.36
CA GLU A 11 14.00 7.08 8.52
C GLU A 11 14.84 6.88 9.79
N GLY A 12 15.58 7.90 10.23
CA GLY A 12 16.40 7.86 11.45
C GLY A 12 15.62 7.92 12.77
N LEU A 13 14.30 8.13 12.73
CA LEU A 13 13.46 8.36 13.93
C LEU A 13 12.73 7.09 14.41
N GLU A 14 12.84 5.95 13.70
CA GLU A 14 12.17 4.67 14.00
C GLU A 14 10.67 4.79 14.35
N LEU A 15 9.97 5.76 13.77
CA LEU A 15 8.60 6.13 14.15
C LEU A 15 7.60 4.99 13.97
N GLU A 16 7.87 4.06 13.06
CA GLU A 16 7.06 2.87 12.77
C GLU A 16 6.77 1.96 13.97
N LYS A 17 7.55 2.06 15.07
CA LYS A 17 7.33 1.29 16.30
C LYS A 17 6.25 1.90 17.20
N CYS A 18 5.72 3.07 16.86
CA CYS A 18 4.71 3.75 17.68
C CYS A 18 3.39 2.97 17.75
N THR A 19 2.82 2.90 18.95
CA THR A 19 1.47 2.35 19.15
C THR A 19 0.40 3.39 18.86
N ARG A 20 -0.74 2.91 18.35
CA ARG A 20 -1.92 3.73 18.04
C ARG A 20 -2.35 4.58 19.25
N PRO A 21 -2.36 5.92 19.15
CA PRO A 21 -3.01 6.74 20.18
C PRO A 21 -4.53 6.67 20.01
N MET A 22 -5.30 6.76 21.10
CA MET A 22 -6.78 6.71 21.02
C MET A 22 -7.39 7.93 20.32
N LYS A 23 -6.69 9.07 20.37
CA LYS A 23 -7.10 10.34 19.77
C LYS A 23 -5.89 11.18 19.39
N VAL A 24 -6.12 12.17 18.53
CA VAL A 24 -5.23 13.31 18.27
C VAL A 24 -6.04 14.57 18.53
N GLY A 25 -5.69 15.34 19.55
CA GLY A 25 -6.52 16.44 20.06
C GLY A 25 -7.90 15.95 20.51
N ASN A 26 -8.93 16.33 19.74
CA ASN A 26 -10.32 15.93 19.97
C ASN A 26 -10.87 14.91 18.96
N VAL A 27 -10.04 14.45 18.01
CA VAL A 27 -10.44 13.50 16.96
C VAL A 27 -10.03 12.09 17.35
N ARG A 28 -10.97 11.14 17.35
CA ARG A 28 -10.67 9.72 17.57
C ARG A 28 -9.91 9.15 16.39
N THR A 29 -8.88 8.36 16.67
CA THR A 29 -8.17 7.64 15.61
C THR A 29 -8.95 6.40 15.19
N PRO A 30 -8.83 5.96 13.91
CA PRO A 30 -9.49 4.74 13.46
C PRO A 30 -8.95 3.51 14.20
N SER A 31 -9.78 2.46 14.37
CA SER A 31 -9.39 1.21 15.04
C SER A 31 -8.34 0.40 14.28
N SER A 32 -8.39 0.45 12.96
CA SER A 32 -7.42 -0.13 12.04
C SER A 32 -7.27 0.74 10.80
N LEU A 33 -6.37 0.36 9.89
CA LEU A 33 -6.25 1.01 8.58
C LEU A 33 -6.80 0.12 7.45
N ASP A 34 -7.59 -0.91 7.76
CA ASP A 34 -8.03 -1.91 6.77
C ASP A 34 -8.97 -1.32 5.70
N ASP A 35 -9.72 -0.28 6.08
CA ASP A 35 -10.64 0.44 5.20
C ASP A 35 -9.98 1.62 4.48
N MET A 36 -8.68 1.84 4.70
CA MET A 36 -7.94 2.88 4.00
C MET A 36 -7.98 2.60 2.48
N THR A 37 -8.29 3.62 1.71
CA THR A 37 -8.42 3.50 0.26
C THR A 37 -7.06 3.64 -0.44
N LEU A 38 -6.94 3.12 -1.66
CA LEU A 38 -5.74 3.34 -2.47
C LEU A 38 -5.47 4.83 -2.69
N GLY A 39 -6.51 5.64 -2.89
CA GLY A 39 -6.39 7.10 -3.06
C GLY A 39 -5.80 7.77 -1.82
N GLN A 40 -6.19 7.35 -0.62
CA GLN A 40 -5.57 7.85 0.62
C GLN A 40 -4.09 7.46 0.69
N MET A 41 -3.72 6.23 0.28
CA MET A 41 -2.32 5.82 0.21
C MET A 41 -1.51 6.67 -0.78
N VAL A 42 -2.05 6.92 -1.99
CA VAL A 42 -1.43 7.81 -2.99
C VAL A 42 -1.20 9.20 -2.39
N GLN A 43 -2.24 9.81 -1.82
CA GLN A 43 -2.16 11.17 -1.27
C GLN A 43 -1.11 11.31 -0.16
N MET A 44 -0.93 10.28 0.66
CA MET A 44 0.08 10.26 1.71
C MET A 44 1.50 10.00 1.18
N SER A 45 1.64 9.29 0.07
CA SER A 45 2.95 9.03 -0.56
C SER A 45 3.55 10.24 -1.29
N ASP A 46 2.74 11.25 -1.60
CA ASP A 46 3.13 12.47 -2.30
C ASP A 46 3.83 13.52 -1.39
N CYS A 47 4.22 13.13 -0.18
CA CYS A 47 4.90 14.04 0.75
C CYS A 47 6.39 14.18 0.41
N LYS A 48 6.86 15.41 0.23
CA LYS A 48 8.27 15.69 -0.11
C LYS A 48 9.18 15.80 1.10
N THR A 49 8.62 16.11 2.26
CA THR A 49 9.38 16.35 3.50
C THR A 49 8.75 15.67 4.71
N GLY A 50 9.55 15.45 5.75
CA GLY A 50 9.07 14.93 7.02
C GLY A 50 8.02 15.82 7.70
N ALA A 51 8.14 17.15 7.60
CA ALA A 51 7.16 18.07 8.18
C ALA A 51 5.79 17.97 7.48
N GLU A 52 5.79 17.95 6.14
CA GLU A 52 4.59 17.81 5.33
C GLU A 52 3.83 16.52 5.64
N LEU A 53 4.57 15.44 5.90
CA LEU A 53 4.00 14.14 6.25
C LEU A 53 3.06 14.21 7.45
N PHE A 54 3.44 14.90 8.53
CA PHE A 54 2.61 14.95 9.74
C PHE A 54 1.25 15.59 9.46
N TYR A 55 1.25 16.71 8.73
CA TYR A 55 0.02 17.39 8.35
C TYR A 55 -0.79 16.59 7.34
N ARG A 56 -0.14 16.01 6.33
CA ARG A 56 -0.82 15.27 5.26
C ARG A 56 -1.51 14.03 5.80
N VAL A 57 -0.85 13.25 6.66
CA VAL A 57 -1.43 12.05 7.26
C VAL A 57 -2.63 12.41 8.14
N CYS A 58 -2.52 13.46 8.97
CA CYS A 58 -3.64 13.92 9.78
C CYS A 58 -4.80 14.46 8.93
N LYS A 59 -4.50 15.15 7.82
CA LYS A 59 -5.53 15.63 6.90
C LYS A 59 -6.26 14.48 6.20
N VAL A 60 -5.50 13.53 5.63
CA VAL A 60 -6.05 12.44 4.81
C VAL A 60 -6.82 11.42 5.64
N LEU A 61 -6.35 11.10 6.85
CA LEU A 61 -6.94 10.05 7.68
C LEU A 61 -7.86 10.56 8.79
N LEU A 62 -7.65 11.78 9.29
CA LEU A 62 -8.45 12.36 10.37
C LEU A 62 -9.26 13.59 9.95
N GLY A 63 -9.11 14.06 8.71
CA GLY A 63 -9.80 15.27 8.23
C GLY A 63 -9.34 16.55 8.95
N MET A 64 -8.13 16.56 9.52
CA MET A 64 -7.62 17.68 10.29
C MET A 64 -6.84 18.66 9.42
N GLU A 65 -7.23 19.93 9.43
CA GLU A 65 -6.45 21.01 8.81
C GLU A 65 -5.21 21.34 9.65
N ALA A 66 -4.16 21.87 9.02
CA ALA A 66 -2.86 22.11 9.64
C ALA A 66 -2.94 22.88 10.97
N LYS A 67 -3.73 23.95 11.04
CA LYS A 67 -3.94 24.73 12.28
C LYS A 67 -4.43 23.86 13.44
N LYS A 68 -5.35 22.93 13.18
CA LYS A 68 -5.84 22.01 14.23
C LYS A 68 -4.77 21.02 14.65
N VAL A 69 -3.86 20.65 13.76
CA VAL A 69 -2.71 19.78 14.07
C VAL A 69 -1.71 20.52 14.94
N ASP A 70 -1.45 21.80 14.65
CA ASP A 70 -0.56 22.67 15.44
C ASP A 70 -1.04 22.85 16.89
N ASP A 71 -2.37 22.91 17.09
CA ASP A 71 -2.99 23.03 18.41
C ASP A 71 -2.99 21.71 19.21
N CYS A 72 -2.59 20.58 18.59
CA CYS A 72 -2.56 19.28 19.26
C CYS A 72 -1.24 19.03 19.98
N PHE A 73 -1.25 18.10 20.94
CA PHE A 73 0.00 17.64 21.55
C PHE A 73 0.88 16.97 20.49
N ALA A 74 2.11 17.47 20.32
CA ALA A 74 3.07 16.91 19.37
C ALA A 74 3.26 15.40 19.55
N VAL A 75 3.25 14.91 20.80
CA VAL A 75 3.33 13.47 21.11
C VAL A 75 2.17 12.67 20.52
N GLU A 76 0.94 13.20 20.52
CA GLU A 76 -0.22 12.52 19.93
C GLU A 76 -0.09 12.44 18.41
N VAL A 77 0.31 13.54 17.78
CA VAL A 77 0.52 13.63 16.32
C VAL A 77 1.64 12.68 15.89
N VAL A 78 2.80 12.73 16.54
CA VAL A 78 3.95 11.89 16.23
C VAL A 78 3.61 10.40 16.41
N ARG A 79 2.94 10.03 17.50
CA ARG A 79 2.52 8.63 17.72
C ARG A 79 1.53 8.16 16.67
N PHE A 80 0.59 9.01 16.28
CA PHE A 80 -0.38 8.66 15.25
C PHE A 80 0.29 8.42 13.90
N VAL A 81 1.13 9.36 13.47
CA VAL A 81 1.85 9.27 12.20
C VAL A 81 2.80 8.08 12.22
N GLY A 82 3.56 7.87 13.29
CA GLY A 82 4.42 6.69 13.46
C GLY A 82 3.66 5.36 13.36
N TRP A 83 2.49 5.27 14.00
CA TRP A 83 1.63 4.09 13.88
C TRP A 83 1.16 3.85 12.43
N VAL A 84 0.78 4.91 11.72
CA VAL A 84 0.36 4.84 10.30
C VAL A 84 1.52 4.38 9.43
N LEU A 85 2.72 4.93 9.62
CA LEU A 85 3.94 4.53 8.90
C LEU A 85 4.21 3.03 9.04
N GLY A 86 4.19 2.52 10.29
CA GLY A 86 4.39 1.10 10.56
C GLY A 86 3.33 0.21 9.91
N LYS A 87 2.07 0.63 9.92
CA LYS A 87 0.99 -0.09 9.25
C LYS A 87 1.12 -0.10 7.74
N VAL A 88 1.46 1.02 7.12
CA VAL A 88 1.70 1.09 5.68
C VAL A 88 2.90 0.23 5.26
N LYS A 89 3.95 0.16 6.08
CA LYS A 89 5.07 -0.78 5.88
C LYS A 89 4.57 -2.23 5.85
N THR A 90 3.75 -2.64 6.82
CA THR A 90 3.14 -3.98 6.82
C THR A 90 2.26 -4.22 5.59
N ILE A 91 1.49 -3.21 5.15
CA ILE A 91 0.68 -3.32 3.93
C ILE A 91 1.57 -3.53 2.70
N ASN A 92 2.65 -2.76 2.55
CA ASN A 92 3.60 -2.95 1.44
C ASN A 92 4.17 -4.38 1.42
N GLU A 93 4.54 -4.92 2.58
CA GLU A 93 5.04 -6.30 2.70
C GLU A 93 3.99 -7.35 2.29
N LEU A 94 2.71 -7.13 2.61
CA LEU A 94 1.62 -8.01 2.16
C LEU A 94 1.53 -8.02 0.64
N PHE A 95 1.52 -6.85 0.01
CA PHE A 95 1.46 -6.76 -1.44
C PHE A 95 2.68 -7.33 -2.12
N ASP A 96 3.87 -7.17 -1.55
CA ASP A 96 5.08 -7.81 -2.06
C ASP A 96 5.01 -9.33 -2.00
N LYS A 97 4.46 -9.89 -0.93
CA LYS A 97 4.23 -11.33 -0.82
C LYS A 97 3.15 -11.83 -1.78
N ALA A 98 2.17 -11.01 -2.13
CA ALA A 98 1.11 -11.37 -3.08
C ALA A 98 1.56 -11.30 -4.56
N LYS A 99 2.78 -10.86 -4.85
CA LYS A 99 3.32 -10.93 -6.22
C LYS A 99 3.65 -12.36 -6.62
N SER A 100 3.32 -12.71 -7.87
CA SER A 100 3.87 -13.89 -8.51
C SER A 100 5.39 -13.74 -8.64
N GLN A 101 6.11 -14.81 -8.30
CA GLN A 101 7.55 -14.84 -8.51
C GLN A 101 7.81 -15.04 -10.01
N PRO A 102 8.61 -14.16 -10.64
CA PRO A 102 8.97 -14.34 -12.03
C PRO A 102 9.80 -15.62 -12.23
N SER A 103 9.66 -16.27 -13.38
CA SER A 103 10.56 -17.35 -13.81
C SER A 103 11.91 -16.80 -14.29
N ASP A 104 12.89 -17.67 -14.46
CA ASP A 104 14.21 -17.30 -14.97
C ASP A 104 14.15 -16.71 -16.39
N GLU A 105 13.20 -17.16 -17.22
CA GLU A 105 12.90 -16.57 -18.53
C GLU A 105 12.36 -15.14 -18.40
N GLU A 106 11.39 -14.93 -17.50
CA GLU A 106 10.80 -13.61 -17.24
C GLU A 106 11.87 -12.64 -16.70
N ILE A 107 12.76 -13.11 -15.82
CA ILE A 107 13.91 -12.33 -15.32
C ILE A 107 14.85 -11.95 -16.46
N ARG A 108 15.23 -12.90 -17.32
CA ARG A 108 16.09 -12.65 -18.50
C ARG A 108 15.45 -11.69 -19.51
N ALA A 109 14.13 -11.74 -19.65
CA ALA A 109 13.36 -10.82 -20.47
C ALA A 109 13.27 -9.40 -19.89
N GLY A 110 13.78 -9.18 -18.66
CA GLY A 110 13.84 -7.87 -18.04
C GLY A 110 12.60 -7.50 -17.24
N ILE A 111 11.78 -8.46 -16.78
CA ILE A 111 10.58 -8.16 -15.97
C ILE A 111 10.88 -7.30 -14.73
N ASN A 112 12.09 -7.41 -14.16
CA ASN A 112 12.52 -6.61 -13.02
C ASN A 112 12.70 -5.11 -13.35
N GLN A 113 12.78 -4.75 -14.63
CA GLN A 113 12.84 -3.36 -15.10
C GLN A 113 11.45 -2.73 -15.17
N LEU A 114 10.37 -3.54 -15.14
CA LEU A 114 9.00 -3.07 -15.13
C LEU A 114 8.56 -2.74 -13.69
N ASN A 115 8.65 -1.46 -13.32
CA ASN A 115 8.14 -0.97 -12.03
C ASN A 115 7.24 0.25 -12.20
N PHE A 116 5.94 0.01 -12.18
CA PHE A 116 4.92 1.05 -12.31
C PHE A 116 4.37 1.53 -10.95
N GLY A 117 4.95 1.06 -9.84
CA GLY A 117 4.54 1.45 -8.48
C GLY A 117 3.03 1.27 -8.23
N ILE A 118 2.45 2.23 -7.50
CA ILE A 118 1.01 2.25 -7.21
C ILE A 118 0.13 2.44 -8.45
N PHE A 119 0.62 3.15 -9.48
CA PHE A 119 -0.13 3.35 -10.71
C PHE A 119 -0.36 2.03 -11.45
N GLY A 120 0.65 1.17 -11.52
CA GLY A 120 0.49 -0.18 -12.10
C GLY A 120 -0.53 -1.03 -11.34
N LEU A 121 -0.63 -0.86 -10.02
CA LEU A 121 -1.64 -1.54 -9.21
C LEU A 121 -3.05 -1.02 -9.50
N ILE A 122 -3.21 0.30 -9.63
CA ILE A 122 -4.47 0.96 -9.98
C ILE A 122 -4.93 0.50 -11.37
N ASP A 123 -4.03 0.52 -12.35
CA ASP A 123 -4.31 0.08 -13.73
C ASP A 123 -4.68 -1.40 -13.80
N TRP A 124 -3.90 -2.28 -13.16
CA TRP A 124 -4.21 -3.71 -13.07
C TRP A 124 -5.58 -3.95 -12.44
N TYR A 125 -5.92 -3.24 -11.37
CA TYR A 125 -7.21 -3.42 -10.71
C TYR A 125 -8.37 -2.88 -11.57
N ALA A 126 -8.15 -1.77 -12.27
CA ALA A 126 -9.13 -1.21 -13.21
C ALA A 126 -9.48 -2.22 -14.31
N LEU A 127 -8.44 -2.75 -14.99
CA LEU A 127 -8.57 -3.76 -16.03
C LEU A 127 -9.27 -5.03 -15.52
N ARG A 128 -8.88 -5.51 -14.33
CA ARG A 128 -9.48 -6.69 -13.71
C ARG A 128 -10.97 -6.55 -13.48
N MET A 129 -11.40 -5.38 -13.01
CA MET A 129 -12.79 -5.13 -12.61
C MET A 129 -13.65 -4.57 -13.75
N GLY A 130 -13.06 -4.28 -14.91
CA GLY A 130 -13.76 -3.62 -16.01
C GLY A 130 -14.12 -2.16 -15.71
N ILE A 131 -13.34 -1.51 -14.84
CA ILE A 131 -13.53 -0.10 -14.47
C ILE A 131 -12.80 0.77 -15.49
N THR A 132 -13.53 1.68 -16.14
CA THR A 132 -12.95 2.63 -17.10
C THR A 132 -12.48 3.93 -16.46
N ASP A 133 -13.07 4.31 -15.33
CA ASP A 133 -12.67 5.50 -14.58
C ASP A 133 -11.69 5.13 -13.44
N HIS A 134 -10.42 5.48 -13.62
CA HIS A 134 -9.39 5.21 -12.62
C HIS A 134 -9.66 5.89 -11.27
N GLU A 135 -10.46 6.97 -11.21
CA GLU A 135 -10.84 7.58 -9.93
C GLU A 135 -11.68 6.64 -9.07
N GLU A 136 -12.50 5.76 -9.66
CA GLU A 136 -13.27 4.78 -8.92
C GLU A 136 -12.37 3.78 -8.19
N VAL A 137 -11.25 3.40 -8.80
CA VAL A 137 -10.26 2.51 -8.19
C VAL A 137 -9.61 3.16 -6.97
N THR A 138 -9.40 4.47 -6.99
CA THR A 138 -8.82 5.18 -5.84
C THR A 138 -9.71 5.12 -4.59
N LYS A 139 -11.02 4.90 -4.75
CA LYS A 139 -11.99 4.79 -3.66
C LYS A 139 -12.03 3.38 -3.05
N VAL A 140 -11.33 2.42 -3.64
CA VAL A 140 -11.36 1.02 -3.21
C VAL A 140 -10.43 0.83 -2.00
N PRO A 141 -10.89 0.14 -0.93
CA PRO A 141 -10.03 -0.24 0.19
C PRO A 141 -8.86 -1.13 -0.27
N TRP A 142 -7.64 -0.85 0.21
CA TRP A 142 -6.44 -1.59 -0.20
C TRP A 142 -6.59 -3.10 0.08
N GLY A 143 -7.29 -3.49 1.14
CA GLY A 143 -7.50 -4.89 1.51
C GLY A 143 -8.25 -5.68 0.44
N ARG A 144 -9.16 -5.03 -0.30
CA ARG A 144 -9.88 -5.65 -1.42
C ARG A 144 -8.94 -5.90 -2.60
N VAL A 145 -8.14 -4.90 -2.93
CA VAL A 145 -7.14 -4.96 -4.01
C VAL A 145 -6.12 -6.06 -3.72
N TYR A 146 -5.61 -6.10 -2.49
CA TYR A 146 -4.69 -7.15 -2.01
C TYR A 146 -5.29 -8.55 -2.17
N LYS A 147 -6.53 -8.79 -1.73
CA LYS A 147 -7.19 -10.09 -1.86
C LYS A 147 -7.31 -10.54 -3.32
N CYS A 148 -7.65 -9.62 -4.22
CA CYS A 148 -7.70 -9.92 -5.65
C CYS A 148 -6.32 -10.35 -6.18
N LEU A 149 -5.25 -9.69 -5.73
CA LEU A 149 -3.88 -10.00 -6.17
C LEU A 149 -3.42 -11.37 -5.63
N ASP A 150 -3.72 -11.67 -4.37
CA ASP A 150 -3.43 -12.97 -3.75
C ASP A 150 -4.18 -14.12 -4.46
N MET A 151 -5.46 -13.91 -4.82
CA MET A 151 -6.22 -14.88 -5.60
C MET A 151 -5.59 -15.13 -6.98
N ASP A 152 -5.15 -14.09 -7.67
CA ASP A 152 -4.51 -14.21 -8.98
C ASP A 152 -3.18 -14.95 -8.89
N LYS A 153 -2.37 -14.62 -7.89
CA LYS A 153 -1.13 -15.34 -7.62
C LYS A 153 -1.38 -16.83 -7.45
N ARG A 154 -2.30 -17.22 -6.56
CA ARG A 154 -2.61 -18.63 -6.29
C ARG A 154 -3.13 -19.34 -7.54
N THR A 155 -3.97 -18.67 -8.33
CA THR A 155 -4.51 -19.20 -9.58
C THR A 155 -3.41 -19.40 -10.62
N ASN A 156 -2.51 -18.43 -10.77
CA ASN A 156 -1.39 -18.50 -11.69
C ASN A 156 -0.38 -19.58 -11.27
N ASP A 157 -0.08 -19.69 -9.98
CA ASP A 157 0.80 -20.73 -9.45
C ASP A 157 0.23 -22.13 -9.71
N TYR A 158 -1.08 -22.31 -9.54
CA TYR A 158 -1.77 -23.55 -9.92
C TYR A 158 -1.67 -23.83 -11.42
N ARG A 159 -1.95 -22.84 -12.29
CA ARG A 159 -1.85 -22.98 -13.75
C ARG A 159 -0.43 -23.34 -14.19
N LYS A 160 0.60 -22.69 -13.64
CA LYS A 160 2.01 -23.01 -13.90
C LYS A 160 2.33 -24.46 -13.53
N LYS A 161 1.82 -24.95 -12.40
CA LYS A 161 1.99 -26.36 -11.99
C LYS A 161 1.26 -27.33 -12.92
N LEU A 162 0.02 -27.00 -13.30
CA LEU A 162 -0.79 -27.84 -14.19
C LEU A 162 -0.14 -27.95 -15.59
N GLN A 163 0.36 -26.85 -16.14
CA GLN A 163 1.05 -26.85 -17.43
C GLN A 163 2.29 -27.77 -17.42
N LYS A 164 3.09 -27.74 -16.34
CA LYS A 164 4.24 -28.65 -16.20
C LYS A 164 3.82 -30.13 -16.22
N VAL A 165 2.71 -30.48 -15.58
CA VAL A 165 2.18 -31.85 -15.61
C VAL A 165 1.85 -32.28 -17.04
N TYR A 166 1.17 -31.42 -17.82
CA TYR A 166 0.87 -31.74 -19.22
C TYR A 166 2.13 -31.84 -20.10
N GLU A 167 3.11 -30.96 -19.91
CA GLU A 167 4.38 -31.02 -20.64
C GLU A 167 5.19 -32.30 -20.35
N ASP A 168 5.10 -32.81 -19.11
CA ASP A 168 5.74 -34.07 -18.71
C ASP A 168 4.99 -35.30 -19.22
N GLU A 169 3.65 -35.25 -19.29
CA GLU A 169 2.82 -36.29 -19.90
C GLU A 169 3.04 -36.41 -21.40
N HIS A 170 3.14 -35.29 -22.13
CA HIS A 170 3.42 -35.27 -23.57
C HIS A 170 4.86 -35.65 -23.94
N ARG A 171 5.78 -35.69 -22.96
CA ARG A 171 7.16 -36.12 -23.16
C ARG A 171 7.38 -37.63 -22.99
N LYS A 172 6.38 -38.36 -22.48
CA LYS A 172 6.37 -39.82 -22.37
C LYS A 172 5.82 -40.46 -23.63
#